data_AF-A0A958GD67-F1
#
_entry.id   AF-A0A958GD67-F1
#
_cell.length_a   1.000
_cell.length_b   1.000
_cell.length_c   1.000
_cell.angle_alpha   90.00
_cell.angle_beta   90.00
_cell.angle_gamma   90.00
#
_symmetry.space_group_name_H-M   'P 1'
#
loop_
_entity.id
_entity.type
_entity.pdbx_description
1 polymer ?
#
loop_
_entity_poly.entity_id
_entity_poly.type
_entity_poly.pdbx_seq_one_letter_code
_entity_poly.pdbx_strand_id
1 'polypeptide(L)' 'MKTIIVTGGAQGIGRGICQYLLHQEYRVVIADID' A
#
# COMPACT_ATOMS: atom_id res chain seq x y z
N MET A 1 2.70 -0.81 16.02
CA MET A 1 2.18 -1.05 14.65
C MET A 1 2.05 0.29 13.94
N LYS A 2 2.77 0.50 12.82
CA LYS A 2 2.70 1.76 12.05
C LYS A 2 1.67 1.62 10.93
N THR A 3 0.94 2.70 10.65
CA THR A 3 0.00 2.77 9.53
C THR A 3 0.62 3.58 8.40
N ILE A 4 0.57 3.05 7.18
CA ILE A 4 1.07 3.71 5.97
C ILE A 4 -0.12 3.95 5.04
N ILE A 5 -0.25 5.17 4.55
CA ILE A 5 -1.23 5.54 3.52
C ILE A 5 -0.49 5.58 2.18
N VAL A 6 -0.99 4.81 1.22
CA VAL A 6 -0.44 4.74 -0.14
C VAL A 6 -1.49 5.25 -1.11
N THR A 7 -1.12 6.24 -1.93
CA THR A 7 -1.91 6.69 -3.08
C THR A 7 -1.43 6.01 -4.35
N GLY A 8 -2.34 5.77 -5.32
CA GLY A 8 -1.99 5.04 -6.55
C GLY A 8 -1.63 3.56 -6.30
N GLY A 9 -2.09 2.98 -5.19
CA GLY A 9 -1.73 1.62 -4.73
C GLY A 9 -2.59 0.48 -5.30
N ALA A 10 -3.63 0.77 -6.07
CA ALA A 10 -4.57 -0.24 -6.57
C ALA A 10 -3.94 -1.15 -7.65
N GLN A 11 -3.01 -0.62 -8.44
CA GLN A 11 -2.43 -1.32 -9.59
C GLN A 11 -0.94 -1.04 -9.83
N GLY A 12 -0.35 -1.77 -10.78
CA GLY A 12 1.03 -1.59 -11.24
C GLY A 12 2.08 -1.58 -10.12
N ILE A 13 2.95 -0.56 -10.15
CA ILE A 13 4.03 -0.37 -9.18
C ILE A 13 3.47 -0.13 -7.77
N GLY A 14 2.39 0.65 -7.64
CA GLY A 14 1.78 0.95 -6.35
C GLY A 14 1.26 -0.29 -5.62
N ARG A 15 0.69 -1.25 -6.35
CA ARG A 15 0.30 -2.55 -5.80
C ARG A 15 1.51 -3.33 -5.27
N GLY A 16 2.62 -3.35 -6.01
CA GLY A 16 3.85 -4.01 -5.57
C GLY A 16 4.42 -3.40 -4.29
N ILE A 17 4.38 -2.06 -4.18
CA ILE A 17 4.78 -1.34 -2.96
C ILE A 17 3.88 -1.73 -1.79
N CYS A 18 2.55 -1.74 -1.97
CA CYS A 18 1.61 -2.14 -0.92
C CYS A 18 1.88 -3.58 -0.44
N GLN A 19 2.13 -4.51 -1.37
CA GLN A 19 2.46 -5.89 -1.04
C GLN A 19 3.76 -6.00 -0.23
N TYR A 20 4.80 -5.25 -0.59
CA TYR A 20 6.04 -5.22 0.19
C TYR A 20 5.78 -4.70 1.61
N LEU A 21 5.05 -3.60 1.75
CA LEU A 21 4.75 -3.01 3.06
C LEU A 21 3.91 -3.94 3.95
N LEU A 22 2.95 -4.66 3.37
CA LEU A 22 2.18 -5.68 4.09
C LEU A 22 3.07 -6.82 4.59
N HIS A 23 4.05 -7.29 3.81
CA HIS A 23 5.02 -8.31 4.24
C HIS A 23 5.93 -7.84 5.38
N GLN A 24 6.11 -6.53 5.55
CA GLN A 24 6.84 -5.95 6.68
C GLN A 24 5.95 -5.72 7.91
N GLU A 25 4.76 -6.33 7.95
CA GLU A 25 3.79 -6.25 9.06
C GLU A 25 3.25 -4.83 9.33
N TYR A 26 3.29 -3.95 8.33
CA TYR A 26 2.64 -2.66 8.41
C TYR A 26 1.13 -2.76 8.15
N ARG A 27 0.37 -1.87 8.78
CA ARG A 27 -1.03 -1.63 8.38
C ARG A 27 -1.04 -0.70 7.18
N VAL A 28 -1.46 -1.18 6.03
CA VAL A 28 -1.49 -0.38 4.79
C VAL A 28 -2.92 0.04 4.49
N VAL A 29 -3.12 1.34 4.23
CA VAL A 29 -4.37 1.90 3.71
C VAL A 29 -4.09 2.38 2.29
N ILE A 30 -4.88 1.89 1.33
CA ILE A 30 -4.77 2.29 -0.07
C ILE A 30 -5.86 3.32 -0.35
N ALA A 31 -5.46 4.47 -0.87
CA ALA A 31 -6.35 5.55 -1.29
C ALA A 31 -6.10 5.83 -2.78
N ASP A 32 -6.92 5.24 -3.63
CA ASP A 32 -6.79 5.34 -5.09
C ASP A 32 -8.01 6.02 -5.72
N ILE A 33 -7.78 6.65 -6.86
CA ILE A 33 -8.83 7.19 -7.75
C ILE A 33 -8.59 6.52 -9.09
N ASP A 34 -8.99 5.25 -9.18
CA ASP A 34 -9.13 4.49 -10.43
C ASP A 34 -10.60 4.50 -10.88
#